data_AF-A0A2N1IBB2-F1
#
_entry.id   AF-A0A2N1IBB2-F1
#
_cell.length_a   1.000
_cell.length_b   1.000
_cell.length_c   1.000
_cell.angle_alpha   90.00
_cell.angle_beta   90.00
_cell.angle_gamma   90.00
#
_symmetry.space_group_name_H-M   'P 1'
#
loop_
_entity.id
_entity.type
_entity.pdbx_description
1 polymer ?
#
loop_
_entity_poly.entity_id
_entity_poly.type
_entity_poly.pdbx_seq_one_letter_code
_entity_poly.pdbx_strand_id
1 'polypeptide(L)'
;MDRENITKLTTTALTFPILFLLIAYFNENGELSIFSFISYLLLSVVGGLIGAVYAYYGHSWFFKNSFVAGFIPSIALIIISVNMELDNLVVLGDLCLIISCWTIASEVAVIKNKPA
;
A
#
# COMPACT_ATOMS: atom_id res chain seq x y z
N MET A 1 10.38 17.52 2.68
CA MET A 1 10.71 16.36 1.83
C MET A 1 10.96 16.90 0.43
N ASP A 2 12.05 16.49 -0.21
CA ASP A 2 12.38 16.91 -1.59
C ASP A 2 11.27 16.51 -2.57
N ARG A 3 11.04 17.34 -3.60
CA ARG A 3 10.18 17.07 -4.76
C ARG A 3 10.48 15.70 -5.38
N GLU A 4 11.75 15.31 -5.51
CA GLU A 4 12.12 13.99 -6.06
C GLU A 4 11.53 12.83 -5.25
N ASN A 5 11.64 12.91 -3.92
CA ASN A 5 11.10 11.90 -3.01
C ASN A 5 9.56 11.86 -3.04
N ILE A 6 8.90 13.01 -3.21
CA ILE A 6 7.43 13.09 -3.36
C ILE A 6 6.98 12.45 -4.69
N THR A 7 7.69 12.74 -5.79
CA THR A 7 7.39 12.13 -7.08
C THR A 7 7.54 10.62 -7.01
N LYS A 8 8.64 10.13 -6.42
CA LYS A 8 8.89 8.69 -6.25
C LYS A 8 7.75 8.00 -5.49
N LEU A 9 7.38 8.53 -4.32
CA LEU A 9 6.30 7.99 -3.50
C LEU A 9 4.96 7.96 -4.23
N THR A 10 4.63 9.06 -4.92
CA THR A 10 3.39 9.15 -5.70
C THR A 10 3.37 8.14 -6.85
N THR A 11 4.48 7.98 -7.57
CA THR A 11 4.58 6.98 -8.64
C THR A 11 4.50 5.56 -8.11
N THR A 12 5.14 5.25 -6.97
CA THR A 12 5.05 3.94 -6.31
C THR A 12 3.60 3.63 -5.92
N ALA A 13 2.89 4.59 -5.31
CA ALA A 13 1.49 4.45 -4.94
C ALA A 13 0.55 4.17 -6.12
N LEU A 14 0.82 4.79 -7.28
CA LEU A 14 0.04 4.64 -8.51
C LEU A 14 0.38 3.38 -9.31
N THR A 15 1.53 2.76 -9.07
CA THR A 15 1.95 1.55 -9.79
C THR A 15 1.24 0.30 -9.28
N PHE A 16 0.97 0.22 -7.97
CA PHE A 16 0.26 -0.91 -7.36
C PHE A 16 -1.17 -1.15 -7.85
N PRO A 17 -2.05 -0.14 -7.97
CA PRO A 17 -3.38 -0.36 -8.51
C PRO A 17 -3.33 -0.85 -9.96
N ILE A 18 -2.38 -0.36 -10.77
CA ILE A 18 -2.20 -0.80 -12.16
C ILE A 18 -1.73 -2.27 -12.20
N LEU A 19 -0.77 -2.64 -11.34
CA LEU A 19 -0.28 -4.01 -11.25
C LEU A 19 -1.39 -4.99 -10.83
N PHE A 20 -2.12 -4.66 -9.76
CA PHE A 20 -3.21 -5.50 -9.26
C PHE A 20 -4.38 -5.58 -10.23
N LEU A 21 -4.65 -4.50 -10.97
CA LEU A 21 -5.61 -4.52 -12.06
C LEU A 21 -5.19 -5.51 -13.15
N LEU A 22 -3.93 -5.47 -13.59
CA LEU A 22 -3.44 -6.39 -14.62
C LEU A 22 -3.54 -7.85 -14.14
N ILE A 23 -3.18 -8.12 -12.89
CA ILE A 23 -3.30 -9.47 -12.30
C ILE A 23 -4.77 -9.91 -12.30
N ALA A 24 -5.69 -9.05 -11.85
CA ALA A 24 -7.12 -9.35 -11.87
C ALA A 24 -7.65 -9.54 -13.31
N TYR A 25 -7.17 -8.75 -14.28
CA TYR A 25 -7.55 -8.85 -15.68
C TYR A 25 -7.21 -10.22 -16.26
N PHE A 26 -6.00 -10.70 -15.99
CA PHE A 26 -5.56 -12.02 -16.47
C PHE A 26 -6.25 -13.17 -15.73
N ASN A 27 -6.58 -13.00 -14.44
CA ASN A 27 -7.30 -14.02 -13.68
C ASN A 27 -8.79 -14.11 -14.04
N GLU A 28 -9.43 -13.00 -14.43
CA GLU A 28 -10.85 -12.93 -14.80
C GLU A 28 -11.08 -13.05 -16.31
N ASN A 29 -10.14 -13.65 -17.07
CA ASN A 29 -10.22 -13.85 -18.53
C ASN A 29 -10.52 -12.56 -19.34
N GLY A 30 -10.11 -11.41 -18.83
CA GLY A 30 -10.32 -10.12 -19.46
C GLY A 30 -11.66 -9.44 -19.17
N GLU A 31 -12.50 -10.01 -18.30
CA GLU A 31 -13.78 -9.43 -17.88
C GLU A 31 -13.65 -8.72 -16.52
N LEU A 32 -13.03 -7.53 -16.51
CA LEU A 32 -12.96 -6.69 -15.32
C LEU A 32 -14.01 -5.58 -15.37
N SER A 33 -14.82 -5.47 -14.33
CA SER A 33 -15.73 -4.34 -14.18
C SER A 33 -14.97 -3.05 -13.86
N ILE A 34 -15.49 -1.91 -14.31
CA ILE A 34 -14.94 -0.60 -13.93
C ILE A 34 -15.01 -0.35 -12.41
N PHE A 35 -15.97 -0.97 -11.73
CA PHE A 35 -16.08 -0.92 -10.28
C PHE A 35 -14.90 -1.62 -9.60
N SER A 36 -14.46 -2.76 -10.13
CA SER A 36 -13.26 -3.46 -9.65
C SER A 36 -12.02 -2.58 -9.79
N PHE A 37 -11.85 -1.89 -10.94
CA PHE A 37 -10.76 -0.92 -11.15
C PHE A 37 -10.76 0.18 -10.08
N ILE A 38 -11.92 0.81 -9.85
CA ILE A 38 -12.06 1.89 -8.87
C ILE A 38 -11.77 1.38 -7.46
N SER A 39 -12.22 0.18 -7.13
CA SER A 39 -11.96 -0.43 -5.83
C SER A 39 -10.48 -0.70 -5.60
N TYR A 40 -9.74 -1.28 -6.55
CA TYR A 40 -8.29 -1.45 -6.42
C TYR A 40 -7.55 -0.12 -6.30
N LEU A 41 -7.97 0.90 -7.07
CA LEU A 41 -7.42 2.24 -6.97
C LEU A 41 -7.62 2.83 -5.58
N LEU A 42 -8.84 2.78 -5.05
CA LEU A 42 -9.16 3.28 -3.72
C LEU A 42 -8.41 2.52 -2.64
N LEU A 43 -8.41 1.18 -2.67
CA LEU A 43 -7.72 0.33 -1.70
C LEU A 43 -6.21 0.57 -1.69
N SER A 44 -5.60 0.72 -2.88
CA SER A 44 -4.18 1.06 -2.96
C SER A 44 -3.88 2.45 -2.42
N VAL A 45 -4.70 3.46 -2.74
CA VAL A 45 -4.53 4.83 -2.22
C VAL A 45 -4.69 4.85 -0.70
N VAL A 46 -5.70 4.17 -0.16
CA VAL A 46 -5.96 4.07 1.28
C VAL A 46 -4.81 3.33 1.98
N GLY A 47 -4.41 2.16 1.49
CA GLY A 47 -3.28 1.40 2.03
C GLY A 47 -2.00 2.24 2.02
N GLY A 48 -1.74 2.92 0.91
CA GLY A 48 -0.61 3.83 0.76
C GLY A 48 -0.62 4.99 1.75
N LEU A 49 -1.76 5.67 1.93
CA LEU A 49 -1.93 6.75 2.91
C LEU A 49 -1.69 6.25 4.34
N ILE A 50 -2.25 5.09 4.70
CA ILE A 50 -2.04 4.47 6.01
C ILE A 50 -0.55 4.21 6.24
N GLY A 51 0.13 3.61 5.25
CA GLY A 51 1.56 3.34 5.31
C GLY A 51 2.39 4.61 5.46
N ALA A 52 2.07 5.66 4.70
CA ALA A 52 2.75 6.93 4.75
C ALA A 52 2.60 7.62 6.11
N VAL A 53 1.36 7.70 6.63
CA VAL A 53 1.06 8.30 7.93
C VAL A 53 1.76 7.53 9.04
N TYR A 54 1.63 6.20 9.03
CA TYR A 54 2.26 5.34 10.01
C TYR A 54 3.78 5.52 10.06
N ALA A 55 4.44 5.44 8.90
CA ALA A 55 5.89 5.59 8.83
C ALA A 55 6.33 7.02 9.15
N TYR A 56 5.57 8.04 8.74
CA TYR A 56 5.93 9.44 9.00
C TYR A 56 5.91 9.79 10.50
N TYR A 57 4.88 9.37 11.23
CA TYR A 57 4.74 9.65 12.66
C TYR A 57 5.47 8.63 13.54
N GLY A 58 5.42 7.35 13.16
CA GLY A 58 6.04 6.25 13.90
C GLY A 58 7.56 6.16 13.74
N HIS A 59 8.17 6.91 12.81
CA HIS A 59 9.63 6.97 12.61
C HIS A 59 10.40 7.28 13.90
N SER A 60 9.84 8.15 14.75
CA SER A 60 10.44 8.53 16.03
C SER A 60 10.48 7.40 17.07
N TRP A 61 9.63 6.38 16.94
CA TRP A 61 9.47 5.33 17.96
C TRP A 61 10.25 4.06 17.62
N PHE A 62 10.31 3.63 16.35
CA PHE A 62 10.86 2.30 16.02
C PHE A 62 11.59 2.13 14.67
N PHE A 63 11.58 3.09 13.74
CA PHE A 63 12.00 2.80 12.35
C PHE A 63 13.39 3.30 12.01
N LYS A 64 14.43 2.62 12.53
CA LYS A 64 15.74 2.57 11.85
C LYS A 64 15.74 1.57 10.68
N ASN A 65 14.84 0.59 10.70
CA ASN A 65 14.75 -0.45 9.69
C ASN A 65 13.45 -0.28 8.87
N SER A 66 13.61 -0.10 7.56
CA SER A 66 12.50 0.05 6.61
C SER A 66 11.61 -1.19 6.52
N PHE A 67 12.17 -2.38 6.73
CA PHE A 67 11.40 -3.63 6.74
C PHE A 67 10.35 -3.62 7.85
N VAL A 68 10.76 -3.24 9.07
CA VAL A 68 9.87 -3.22 10.25
C VAL A 68 8.80 -2.13 10.09
N ALA A 69 9.12 -1.03 9.41
CA ALA A 69 8.18 0.04 9.10
C ALA A 69 7.03 -0.41 8.22
N GLY A 70 7.29 -1.28 7.24
CA GLY A 70 6.25 -1.90 6.41
C GLY A 70 5.53 -3.06 7.09
N PHE A 71 6.26 -3.90 7.83
CA PHE A 71 5.73 -5.16 8.36
C PHE A 71 4.63 -4.97 9.41
N ILE A 72 4.82 -4.07 10.38
CA ILE A 72 3.85 -3.85 11.46
C ILE A 72 2.48 -3.37 10.95
N PRO A 73 2.38 -2.29 10.14
CA PRO A 73 1.09 -1.83 9.66
C PRO A 73 0.44 -2.85 8.72
N SER A 74 1.24 -3.62 7.96
CA SER A 74 0.70 -4.72 7.15
C SER A 74 0.07 -5.82 7.98
N ILE A 75 0.68 -6.25 9.10
CA ILE A 75 0.04 -7.22 10.01
C ILE A 75 -1.25 -6.65 10.59
N ALA A 76 -1.24 -5.40 11.04
CA ALA A 76 -2.43 -4.77 11.58
C ALA A 76 -3.57 -4.74 10.55
N LEU A 77 -3.25 -4.42 9.29
CA LEU A 77 -4.21 -4.44 8.19
C LEU A 77 -4.70 -5.84 7.85
N ILE A 78 -3.85 -6.87 7.88
CA ILE A 78 -4.28 -8.27 7.73
C ILE A 78 -5.33 -8.63 8.80
N ILE A 79 -5.06 -8.31 10.07
CA ILE A 79 -5.97 -8.61 11.17
C ILE A 79 -7.30 -7.86 10.99
N ILE A 80 -7.25 -6.58 10.60
CA ILE A 80 -8.45 -5.78 10.33
C ILE A 80 -9.24 -6.37 9.15
N SER A 81 -8.56 -6.71 8.05
CA SER A 81 -9.17 -7.28 6.84
C SER A 81 -9.92 -8.57 7.15
N VAL A 82 -9.29 -9.49 7.87
CA VAL A 82 -9.90 -10.76 8.29
C VAL A 82 -11.11 -10.51 9.17
N ASN A 83 -11.04 -9.57 10.12
CA ASN A 83 -12.17 -9.25 11.00
C ASN A 83 -13.33 -8.53 10.28
N MET A 84 -13.05 -7.84 9.18
CA MET A 84 -14.03 -7.11 8.39
C MET A 84 -14.58 -7.93 7.22
N GLU A 85 -14.10 -9.17 7.03
CA GLU A 85 -14.48 -10.05 5.91
C GLU A 85 -14.34 -9.38 4.53
N LEU A 86 -13.31 -8.53 4.37
CA LEU A 86 -13.06 -7.75 3.16
C LEU A 86 -12.75 -8.62 1.93
N ASP A 87 -12.25 -9.85 2.15
CA ASP A 87 -11.99 -10.87 1.13
C ASP A 87 -13.20 -11.15 0.21
N ASN A 88 -14.43 -10.93 0.71
CA ASN A 88 -15.66 -11.21 -0.04
C ASN A 88 -16.05 -10.09 -1.04
N LEU A 89 -15.46 -8.90 -0.92
CA LEU A 89 -15.93 -7.70 -1.62
C LEU A 89 -15.16 -7.45 -2.92
N VAL A 90 -13.85 -7.70 -2.92
CA VAL A 90 -12.98 -7.53 -4.09
C VAL A 90 -11.89 -8.60 -4.03
N VAL A 91 -11.91 -9.53 -4.99
CA VAL A 91 -10.85 -10.53 -5.14
C VAL A 91 -9.49 -9.84 -5.19
N LEU A 92 -8.48 -10.24 -4.43
CA LEU A 92 -7.16 -9.58 -4.32
C LEU A 92 -7.13 -8.15 -3.74
N GLY A 93 -8.27 -7.57 -3.34
CA GLY A 93 -8.34 -6.21 -2.81
C GLY A 93 -7.49 -6.01 -1.55
N ASP A 94 -7.55 -6.99 -0.64
CA ASP A 94 -6.83 -6.97 0.64
C ASP A 94 -5.32 -7.02 0.42
N LEU A 95 -4.87 -7.87 -0.50
CA LEU A 95 -3.47 -7.92 -0.92
C LEU A 95 -3.02 -6.59 -1.54
N CYS A 96 -3.85 -5.94 -2.36
CA CYS A 96 -3.54 -4.63 -2.92
C CYS A 96 -3.33 -3.58 -1.83
N LEU A 97 -4.24 -3.55 -0.85
CA LEU A 97 -4.18 -2.64 0.30
C LEU A 97 -2.93 -2.90 1.16
N ILE A 98 -2.65 -4.16 1.49
CA ILE A 98 -1.53 -4.56 2.37
C ILE A 98 -0.18 -4.28 1.71
N ILE A 99 -0.01 -4.62 0.42
CA ILE A 99 1.26 -4.41 -0.31
C ILE A 99 1.51 -2.92 -0.55
N SER A 100 0.48 -2.15 -0.90
CA SER A 100 0.60 -0.70 -1.03
C SER A 100 1.03 -0.07 0.31
N CYS A 101 0.39 -0.47 1.42
CA CYS A 101 0.76 -0.01 2.75
C CYS A 101 2.21 -0.33 3.11
N TRP A 102 2.61 -1.59 2.94
CA TRP A 102 3.98 -2.05 3.23
C TRP A 102 4.98 -1.18 2.49
N THR A 103 4.82 -1.09 1.17
CA THR A 103 5.82 -0.49 0.29
C THR A 103 5.98 0.99 0.59
N ILE A 104 4.86 1.72 0.72
CA ILE A 104 4.91 3.15 1.03
C ILE A 104 5.51 3.40 2.41
N ALA A 105 5.12 2.63 3.42
CA ALA A 105 5.70 2.76 4.75
C ALA A 105 7.22 2.52 4.74
N SER A 106 7.66 1.53 3.98
CA SER A 106 9.09 1.21 3.83
C SER A 106 9.84 2.32 3.11
N GLU A 107 9.29 2.87 2.02
CA GLU A 107 9.90 3.99 1.29
C GLU A 107 10.00 5.25 2.14
N VAL A 108 8.93 5.61 2.85
CA VAL A 108 8.92 6.77 3.77
C VAL A 108 9.97 6.60 4.86
N ALA A 109 10.10 5.39 5.43
CA ALA A 109 11.14 5.10 6.41
C ALA A 109 12.55 5.24 5.83
N VAL A 110 12.80 4.79 4.59
CA VAL A 110 14.09 4.99 3.92
C VAL A 110 14.39 6.48 3.73
N ILE A 111 13.41 7.25 3.25
CA ILE A 111 13.57 8.70 3.00
C ILE A 111 13.88 9.45 4.30
N LYS A 112 13.22 9.09 5.41
CA LYS A 112 13.44 9.71 6.73
C LYS A 112 14.77 9.31 7.38
N ASN A 113 15.32 8.14 7.05
CA ASN A 113 16.59 7.65 7.59
C ASN A 113 17.82 8.01 6.75
N LYS A 114 17.65 8.60 5.57
CA LYS A 114 18.80 9.08 4.80
C LYS A 114 19.54 10.15 5.61
N PRO A 115 20.87 10.02 5.82
CA PRO A 115 21.66 11.09 6.41
C PRO A 115 21.57 12.33 5.51
N ALA A 116 21.42 13.50 6.14
CA ALA A 116 21.36 14.79 5.46
C ALA A 116 22.69 15.13 4.77
#